data_AF-A0A2V9NR59-F1
#
_entry.id   AF-A0A2V9NR59-F1
#
_cell.length_a   1.000
_cell.length_b   1.000
_cell.length_c   1.000
_cell.angle_alpha   90.00
_cell.angle_beta   90.00
_cell.angle_gamma   90.00
#
_symmetry.space_group_name_H-M   'P 1'
#
loop_
_entity.id
_entity.type
_entity.pdbx_description
1 polymer ?
#
loop_
_entity_poly.entity_id
_entity_poly.type
_entity_poly.pdbx_seq_one_letter_code
_entity_poly.pdbx_strand_id
1 'polypeptide(L)'
;MSRDRKVLIFGGIALALIGMAYGLYYAVSVEHQTLDQMGGSLAGAFVSAAERKGPESKTLLASYGEAKYRYVRQVDVHSHWIGLGMLMIVLGVVFEELRFAERRRVLLAWSLLAGSAIFPAGVMLQTVNLQTMGSALAIAGSGLVIGALVATAAGFARA
;
A
#
# COMPACT_ATOMS: atom_id res chain seq x y z
N MET A 1 -21.86 13.36 14.56
CA MET A 1 -20.57 12.69 14.30
C MET A 1 -19.48 13.48 15.00
N SER A 2 -18.73 12.84 15.90
CA SER A 2 -17.53 13.40 16.51
C SER A 2 -16.47 13.79 15.45
N ARG A 3 -15.48 14.59 15.84
CA ARG A 3 -14.39 14.98 14.94
C ARG A 3 -13.56 13.78 14.49
N ASP A 4 -13.22 12.89 15.41
CA ASP A 4 -12.50 11.64 15.13
C ASP A 4 -13.25 10.75 14.13
N ARG A 5 -14.56 10.56 14.33
CA ARG A 5 -15.41 9.82 13.40
C ARG A 5 -15.44 10.43 12.00
N LYS A 6 -15.53 11.76 11.89
CA LYS A 6 -15.47 12.46 10.60
C LYS A 6 -14.13 12.22 9.90
N VAL A 7 -13.01 12.36 10.61
CA VAL A 7 -11.67 12.13 10.05
C VAL A 7 -11.54 10.71 9.52
N LEU A 8 -12.00 9.71 10.29
CA LEU A 8 -11.92 8.31 9.88
C LEU A 8 -12.80 7.99 8.68
N ILE A 9 -14.07 8.37 8.69
CA ILE A 9 -15.00 8.02 7.61
C ILE A 9 -14.67 8.79 6.34
N PHE A 10 -14.54 10.12 6.39
CA PHE A 10 -14.24 10.90 5.18
C PHE A 10 -12.81 10.65 4.68
N GLY A 11 -11.84 10.50 5.60
CA GLY A 11 -10.48 10.13 5.24
C GLY A 11 -10.41 8.74 4.60
N GLY A 12 -11.14 7.77 5.16
CA GLY A 12 -11.21 6.43 4.60
C GLY A 12 -11.88 6.38 3.22
N ILE A 13 -12.97 7.13 3.02
CA ILE A 13 -13.61 7.30 1.70
C ILE A 13 -12.63 7.92 0.71
N ALA A 14 -11.94 9.00 1.10
CA ALA A 14 -10.97 9.67 0.23
C ALA A 14 -9.84 8.71 -0.18
N LEU A 15 -9.28 7.96 0.77
CA LEU A 15 -8.24 6.97 0.48
C LEU A 15 -8.74 5.85 -0.43
N ALA A 16 -9.96 5.35 -0.20
CA ALA A 16 -10.55 4.32 -1.07
C ALA A 16 -10.75 4.83 -2.50
N LEU A 17 -11.24 6.07 -2.67
CA LEU A 17 -11.38 6.71 -3.98
C LEU A 17 -10.03 6.89 -4.68
N ILE A 18 -9.01 7.36 -3.96
CA ILE A 18 -7.63 7.49 -4.49
C ILE A 18 -7.09 6.12 -4.91
N GLY A 19 -7.26 5.10 -4.07
CA GLY A 19 -6.85 3.73 -4.37
C GLY A 19 -7.54 3.16 -5.59
N MET A 20 -8.86 3.35 -5.73
CA MET A 20 -9.62 2.92 -6.91
C MET A 20 -9.18 3.66 -8.17
N ALA A 21 -8.97 4.98 -8.11
CA ALA A 21 -8.49 5.76 -9.24
C ALA A 21 -7.10 5.30 -9.70
N TYR A 22 -6.20 5.04 -8.74
CA TYR A 22 -4.88 4.49 -9.03
C TYR A 22 -4.96 3.09 -9.65
N GLY A 23 -5.77 2.21 -9.06
CA GLY A 23 -5.99 0.85 -9.56
C GLY A 23 -6.52 0.85 -10.99
N LEU A 24 -7.46 1.73 -11.31
CA LEU A 24 -7.99 1.89 -12.67
C LEU A 24 -6.89 2.36 -13.65
N TYR A 25 -6.12 3.38 -13.28
CA TYR A 25 -5.00 3.85 -14.10
C TYR A 25 -4.00 2.72 -14.38
N TYR A 26 -3.61 1.99 -13.33
CA TYR A 26 -2.65 0.90 -13.40
C TYR A 26 -3.16 -0.24 -14.28
N ALA A 27 -4.39 -0.71 -14.09
CA ALA A 27 -4.98 -1.81 -14.84
C ALA A 27 -5.06 -1.51 -16.34
N VAL A 28 -5.48 -0.27 -16.68
CA VAL A 28 -5.68 0.14 -18.07
C VAL A 28 -4.36 0.44 -18.78
N SER A 29 -3.39 1.05 -18.07
CA SER A 29 -2.25 1.68 -18.73
C SER A 29 -0.91 0.98 -18.51
N VAL A 30 -0.79 0.13 -17.48
CA VAL A 30 0.52 -0.38 -17.02
C VAL A 30 0.53 -1.91 -16.85
N GLU A 31 -0.57 -2.49 -16.38
CA GLU A 31 -0.61 -3.89 -15.96
C GLU A 31 -0.30 -4.86 -17.10
N HIS A 32 -0.99 -4.75 -18.24
CA HIS A 32 -0.84 -5.66 -19.38
C HIS A 32 0.60 -5.68 -19.92
N GLN A 33 1.19 -4.49 -20.14
CA GLN A 33 2.55 -4.37 -20.64
C GLN A 33 3.57 -4.94 -19.64
N THR A 34 3.32 -4.78 -18.34
CA THR A 34 4.20 -5.33 -17.30
C THR A 34 4.09 -6.86 -17.25
N LEU A 35 2.89 -7.41 -17.37
CA LEU A 35 2.65 -8.85 -17.42
C LEU A 35 3.27 -9.49 -18.68
N ASP A 36 3.16 -8.84 -19.84
CA ASP A 36 3.81 -9.27 -21.07
C ASP A 36 5.33 -9.28 -20.93
N GLN A 37 5.91 -8.22 -20.33
CA GLN A 37 7.35 -8.18 -20.03
C GLN A 37 7.76 -9.33 -19.11
N MET A 38 6.98 -9.59 -18.04
CA MET A 38 7.25 -10.69 -17.12
C MET A 38 7.19 -12.06 -17.82
N GLY A 39 6.14 -12.31 -18.60
CA GLY A 39 5.97 -13.56 -19.33
C GLY A 39 7.08 -13.79 -20.36
N GLY A 40 7.36 -12.77 -21.18
CA GLY A 40 8.39 -12.83 -22.22
C GLY A 40 9.80 -13.01 -21.66
N SER A 41 10.17 -12.28 -20.61
CA SER A 41 11.49 -12.40 -19.98
C SER A 41 11.69 -13.77 -19.32
N LEU A 42 10.67 -14.30 -18.62
CA LEU A 42 10.75 -15.62 -18.01
C LEU A 42 10.82 -16.75 -19.05
N ALA A 43 9.97 -16.71 -20.07
CA ALA A 43 10.00 -17.68 -21.16
C ALA A 43 11.34 -17.67 -21.90
N GLY A 44 11.83 -16.46 -22.25
CA GLY A 44 13.13 -16.28 -22.88
C GLY A 44 14.28 -16.82 -22.02
N ALA A 45 14.24 -16.59 -20.71
CA ALA A 45 15.27 -17.12 -19.81
C ALA A 45 15.38 -18.64 -19.86
N PHE A 46 14.25 -19.36 -19.94
CA PHE A 46 14.23 -20.81 -20.10
C PHE A 46 14.74 -21.27 -21.46
N VAL A 47 14.37 -20.56 -22.54
CA VAL A 47 14.89 -20.85 -23.89
C VAL A 47 16.41 -20.68 -23.94
N SER A 48 16.94 -19.54 -23.48
CA SER A 48 18.39 -19.30 -23.43
C SER A 48 19.11 -20.31 -22.54
N ALA A 49 18.50 -20.78 -21.45
CA ALA A 49 19.07 -21.84 -20.62
C ALA A 49 19.16 -23.17 -21.38
N ALA A 50 18.11 -23.56 -22.11
CA ALA A 50 18.09 -24.77 -22.93
C ALA A 50 19.14 -24.71 -24.05
N GLU A 51 19.38 -23.53 -24.62
CA GLU A 51 20.42 -23.28 -25.63
C GLU A 51 21.83 -23.13 -25.05
N ARG A 52 22.01 -23.36 -23.74
CA ARG A 52 23.27 -23.19 -23.00
C ARG A 52 23.84 -21.77 -23.04
N LYS A 53 23.00 -20.77 -23.31
CA LYS A 53 23.31 -19.34 -23.25
C LYS A 53 23.13 -18.81 -21.83
N GLY A 54 23.96 -19.31 -20.91
CA GLY A 54 23.89 -18.98 -19.48
C GLY A 54 23.86 -17.49 -19.15
N PRO A 55 24.75 -16.65 -19.73
CA PRO A 55 24.74 -15.20 -19.48
C PRO A 55 23.41 -14.52 -19.89
N GLU A 56 22.87 -14.88 -21.06
CA GLU A 56 21.60 -14.32 -21.56
C GLU A 56 20.42 -14.72 -20.66
N SER A 57 20.36 -16.00 -20.27
CA SER A 57 19.35 -16.51 -19.34
C SER A 57 19.33 -15.73 -18.02
N LYS A 58 20.51 -15.42 -17.46
CA LYS A 58 20.63 -14.61 -16.23
C LYS A 58 20.13 -13.19 -16.41
N THR A 59 20.45 -12.55 -17.54
CA THR A 59 19.95 -11.20 -17.86
C THR A 59 18.44 -11.17 -17.96
N LEU A 60 17.84 -12.17 -18.61
CA LEU A 60 16.39 -12.29 -18.74
C LEU A 60 15.71 -12.57 -17.39
N LEU A 61 16.30 -13.40 -16.53
CA LEU A 61 15.82 -13.59 -15.15
C LEU A 61 15.87 -12.31 -14.33
N ALA A 62 16.92 -11.50 -14.47
CA ALA A 62 17.01 -10.20 -13.80
C ALA A 62 15.90 -9.25 -14.28
N SER A 63 15.64 -9.20 -15.59
CA SER A 63 14.55 -8.40 -16.17
C SER A 63 13.18 -8.85 -15.66
N TYR A 64 12.94 -10.17 -15.58
CA TYR A 64 11.72 -10.71 -14.95
C TYR A 64 11.60 -10.26 -13.49
N GLY A 65 12.67 -10.37 -12.71
CA GLY A 65 12.69 -9.97 -11.30
C GLY A 65 12.33 -8.50 -11.10
N GLU A 66 12.89 -7.62 -11.95
CA GLU A 66 12.60 -6.19 -11.91
C GLU A 66 11.15 -5.87 -12.32
N ALA A 67 10.65 -6.48 -13.41
CA ALA A 67 9.28 -6.31 -13.86
C ALA A 67 8.28 -6.80 -12.80
N LYS A 68 8.54 -7.98 -12.21
CA LYS A 68 7.73 -8.52 -11.11
C LYS A 68 7.77 -7.63 -9.88
N TYR A 69 8.93 -7.11 -9.50
CA TYR A 69 9.04 -6.20 -8.37
C TYR A 69 8.15 -4.97 -8.58
N ARG A 70 8.26 -4.31 -9.75
CA ARG A 70 7.42 -3.16 -10.10
C ARG A 70 5.94 -3.52 -10.10
N TYR A 71 5.56 -4.62 -10.74
CA TYR A 71 4.18 -5.14 -10.74
C TYR A 71 3.61 -5.27 -9.31
N VAL A 72 4.33 -5.97 -8.42
CA VAL A 72 3.84 -6.20 -7.05
C VAL A 72 3.74 -4.88 -6.29
N ARG A 73 4.70 -3.97 -6.42
CA ARG A 73 4.61 -2.66 -5.75
C ARG A 73 3.38 -1.86 -6.25
N GLN A 74 3.07 -1.90 -7.55
CA GLN A 74 1.90 -1.23 -8.11
C GLN A 74 0.58 -1.80 -7.57
N VAL A 75 0.49 -3.13 -7.46
CA VAL A 75 -0.67 -3.81 -6.86
C VAL A 75 -0.79 -3.46 -5.37
N ASP A 76 0.32 -3.45 -4.65
CA ASP A 76 0.35 -3.09 -3.23
C ASP A 76 -0.14 -1.67 -2.99
N VAL A 77 0.17 -0.69 -3.86
CA VAL A 77 -0.26 0.71 -3.67
C VAL A 77 -1.79 0.83 -3.60
N HIS A 78 -2.50 0.36 -4.63
CA HIS A 78 -3.96 0.53 -4.66
C HIS A 78 -4.65 -0.34 -3.62
N SER A 79 -4.19 -1.58 -3.44
CA SER A 79 -4.81 -2.51 -2.50
C SER A 79 -4.71 -2.03 -1.05
N HIS A 80 -3.56 -1.45 -0.66
CA HIS A 80 -3.41 -0.91 0.69
C HIS A 80 -4.18 0.38 0.91
N TRP A 81 -4.25 1.30 -0.06
CA TRP A 81 -5.11 2.49 0.07
C TRP A 81 -6.58 2.12 0.24
N ILE A 82 -7.09 1.16 -0.55
CA ILE A 82 -8.47 0.69 -0.43
C ILE A 82 -8.66 -0.05 0.91
N GLY A 83 -7.80 -1.00 1.25
CA GLY A 83 -7.92 -1.81 2.46
C GLY A 83 -7.86 -0.98 3.75
N LEU A 84 -6.92 -0.05 3.83
CA LEU A 84 -6.80 0.85 4.98
C LEU A 84 -7.94 1.87 5.01
N GLY A 85 -8.38 2.37 3.85
CA GLY A 85 -9.55 3.24 3.75
C GLY A 85 -10.82 2.55 4.28
N MET A 86 -11.05 1.29 3.89
CA MET A 86 -12.15 0.48 4.40
C MET A 86 -12.05 0.22 5.90
N LEU A 87 -10.86 -0.12 6.39
CA LEU A 87 -10.61 -0.28 7.83
C LEU A 87 -10.96 1.01 8.60
N MET A 88 -10.58 2.17 8.09
CA MET A 88 -10.90 3.46 8.71
C MET A 88 -12.40 3.74 8.72
N ILE A 89 -13.12 3.44 7.63
CA ILE A 89 -14.58 3.61 7.58
C ILE A 89 -15.25 2.75 8.65
N VAL A 90 -14.87 1.47 8.75
CA VAL A 90 -15.39 0.54 9.75
C VAL A 90 -15.05 1.00 11.16
N LEU A 91 -13.79 1.34 11.43
CA LEU A 91 -13.36 1.86 12.72
C LEU A 91 -14.12 3.13 13.09
N GLY A 92 -14.34 4.04 12.13
CA GLY A 92 -15.08 5.27 12.35
C GLY A 92 -16.51 5.07 12.84
N VAL A 93 -17.14 3.92 12.56
CA VAL A 93 -18.47 3.59 13.11
C VAL A 93 -18.41 3.32 14.61
N VAL A 94 -17.36 2.64 15.08
CA VAL A 94 -17.21 2.18 16.48
C VAL A 94 -16.23 3.04 17.29
N PHE A 95 -15.58 4.03 16.69
CA PHE A 95 -14.47 4.77 17.30
C PHE A 95 -14.89 5.61 18.52
N GLU A 96 -16.15 6.02 18.57
CA GLU A 96 -16.70 6.80 19.69
C GLU A 96 -16.74 5.96 20.99
N GLU A 97 -16.74 4.62 20.90
CA GLU A 97 -16.74 3.70 22.05
C GLU A 97 -15.37 3.58 22.75
N LEU A 98 -14.30 4.15 22.17
CA LEU A 98 -13.00 4.18 22.81
C LEU A 98 -13.06 5.01 24.10
N ARG A 99 -12.69 4.41 25.25
CA ARG A 99 -12.57 5.08 26.56
C ARG A 99 -11.32 5.96 26.68
N PHE A 100 -11.09 6.79 25.67
CA PHE A 100 -10.09 7.83 25.69
C PHE A 100 -10.75 9.21 25.67
N ALA A 101 -10.05 10.20 26.23
CA ALA A 101 -10.44 11.59 26.06
C ALA A 101 -10.50 11.95 24.56
N GLU A 102 -11.43 12.83 24.19
CA GLU A 102 -11.67 13.23 22.80
C GLU A 102 -10.38 13.63 22.06
N ARG A 103 -9.51 14.41 22.74
CA ARG A 103 -8.20 14.81 22.19
C ARG A 103 -7.34 13.63 21.73
N ARG A 104 -7.33 12.52 22.48
CA ARG A 104 -6.57 11.31 22.12
C ARG A 104 -7.23 10.55 20.98
N ARG A 105 -8.57 10.47 20.94
CA ARG A 105 -9.29 9.86 19.80
C ARG A 105 -9.01 10.61 18.51
N VAL A 106 -9.07 11.94 18.53
CA VAL A 106 -8.76 12.77 17.36
C VAL A 106 -7.31 12.59 16.91
N LEU A 107 -6.35 12.52 17.85
CA LEU A 107 -4.95 12.25 17.52
C LEU A 107 -4.80 10.87 16.83
N LEU A 108 -5.42 9.82 17.37
CA LEU A 108 -5.39 8.48 16.79
C LEU A 108 -6.02 8.43 15.39
N ALA A 109 -7.15 9.11 15.19
CA ALA A 109 -7.80 9.22 13.90
C ALA A 109 -6.88 9.86 12.85
N TRP A 110 -6.19 10.94 13.20
CA TRP A 110 -5.21 11.58 12.33
C TRP A 110 -3.96 10.73 12.10
N SER A 111 -3.47 10.01 13.12
CA SER A 111 -2.35 9.08 12.96
C SER A 111 -2.70 7.94 12.01
N LEU A 112 -3.90 7.36 12.11
CA LEU A 112 -4.39 6.35 11.17
C LEU A 112 -4.48 6.90 9.76
N LEU A 113 -5.06 8.09 9.56
CA LEU A 113 -5.16 8.71 8.25
C LEU A 113 -3.78 9.01 7.65
N ALA A 114 -2.91 9.68 8.41
CA ALA A 114 -1.57 10.04 7.95
C ALA A 114 -0.75 8.80 7.62
N GLY A 115 -0.74 7.79 8.50
CA GLY A 115 -0.02 6.55 8.25
C GLY A 115 -0.55 5.82 7.01
N SER A 116 -1.88 5.75 6.86
CA SER A 116 -2.54 5.09 5.72
C SER A 116 -2.37 5.81 4.40
N ALA A 117 -2.10 7.12 4.43
CA ALA A 117 -1.72 7.88 3.25
C ALA A 117 -0.21 7.71 2.93
N ILE A 118 0.66 7.89 3.94
CA ILE A 118 2.12 7.88 3.79
C ILE A 118 2.64 6.51 3.37
N PHE A 119 2.10 5.43 3.94
CA PHE A 119 2.62 4.09 3.66
C PHE A 119 2.49 3.71 2.18
N PRO A 120 1.30 3.69 1.56
CA PRO A 120 1.17 3.33 0.15
C PRO A 120 1.80 4.38 -0.77
N ALA A 121 1.84 5.66 -0.37
CA ALA A 121 2.62 6.67 -1.11
C ALA A 121 4.13 6.36 -1.11
N GLY A 122 4.68 5.89 0.02
CA GLY A 122 6.05 5.39 0.10
C GLY A 122 6.29 4.18 -0.81
N VAL A 123 5.34 3.24 -0.85
CA VAL A 123 5.39 2.10 -1.78
C VAL A 123 5.36 2.57 -3.25
N MET A 124 4.53 3.56 -3.58
CA MET A 124 4.46 4.16 -4.92
C MET A 124 5.80 4.77 -5.32
N LEU A 125 6.50 5.46 -4.42
CA LEU A 125 7.83 6.03 -4.68
C LEU A 125 8.88 4.97 -5.03
N GLN A 126 8.73 3.73 -4.54
CA GLN A 126 9.62 2.62 -4.92
C GLN A 126 9.48 2.25 -6.40
N THR A 127 8.39 2.62 -7.06
CA THR A 127 8.16 2.35 -8.49
C THR A 127 8.77 3.38 -9.43
N VAL A 128 9.20 4.54 -8.92
CA VAL A 128 9.72 5.69 -9.71
C VAL A 128 11.19 6.01 -9.39
N ASN A 129 12.02 4.97 -9.18
CA ASN A 129 13.46 5.08 -8.90
C ASN A 129 13.84 5.78 -7.58
N LEU A 130 12.89 5.98 -6.66
CA LEU A 130 13.13 6.56 -5.32
C LEU A 130 13.11 5.47 -4.25
N GLN A 131 13.74 4.32 -4.51
CA GLN A 131 13.58 3.11 -3.71
C GLN A 131 13.92 3.28 -2.22
N THR A 132 15.05 3.92 -1.90
CA THR A 132 15.47 4.14 -0.51
C THR A 132 14.52 5.05 0.25
N MET A 133 14.17 6.20 -0.34
CA MET A 133 13.24 7.15 0.26
C MET A 133 11.83 6.56 0.39
N GLY A 134 11.36 5.89 -0.66
CA GLY A 134 10.06 5.21 -0.67
C GLY A 134 9.99 4.10 0.37
N SER A 135 11.07 3.35 0.58
CA SER A 135 11.15 2.32 1.63
C SER A 135 11.10 2.95 3.02
N ALA A 136 11.85 4.03 3.26
CA ALA A 136 11.82 4.75 4.54
C ALA A 136 10.42 5.29 4.87
N LEU A 137 9.74 5.91 3.89
CA LEU A 137 8.38 6.40 4.05
C LEU A 137 7.37 5.26 4.27
N ALA A 138 7.51 4.14 3.54
CA ALA A 138 6.66 2.98 3.73
C ALA A 138 6.82 2.38 5.14
N ILE A 139 8.04 2.28 5.65
CA ILE A 139 8.30 1.80 7.01
C ILE A 139 7.72 2.78 8.04
N ALA A 140 7.96 4.08 7.90
CA ALA A 140 7.45 5.07 8.83
C ALA A 140 5.91 5.11 8.84
N GLY A 141 5.28 5.10 7.66
CA GLY A 141 3.83 5.08 7.51
C GLY A 141 3.20 3.82 8.09
N SER A 142 3.77 2.63 7.80
CA SER A 142 3.25 1.36 8.32
C SER A 142 3.43 1.27 9.83
N GLY A 143 4.56 1.71 10.37
CA GLY A 143 4.79 1.82 11.81
C GLY A 143 3.78 2.74 12.50
N LEU A 144 3.42 3.87 11.86
CA LEU A 144 2.41 4.78 12.38
C LEU A 144 1.01 4.14 12.41
N VAL A 145 0.61 3.45 11.33
CA VAL A 145 -0.66 2.70 11.28
C VAL A 145 -0.70 1.62 12.36
N ILE A 146 0.35 0.79 12.45
CA ILE A 146 0.45 -0.30 13.43
C ILE A 146 0.37 0.26 14.85
N GLY A 147 1.14 1.31 15.17
CA GLY A 147 1.11 1.95 16.48
C GLY A 147 -0.27 2.51 16.84
N ALA A 148 -0.93 3.15 15.88
CA ALA A 148 -2.29 3.68 16.08
C ALA A 148 -3.34 2.57 16.24
N LEU A 149 -3.22 1.45 15.51
CA LEU A 149 -4.09 0.28 15.67
C LEU A 149 -3.87 -0.41 17.03
N VAL A 150 -2.62 -0.57 17.47
CA VAL A 150 -2.31 -1.10 18.81
C VAL A 150 -2.93 -0.21 19.90
N ALA A 151 -2.79 1.11 19.79
CA ALA A 151 -3.38 2.04 20.74
C ALA A 151 -4.92 1.99 20.71
N THR A 152 -5.52 1.84 19.52
CA THR A 152 -6.97 1.68 19.33
C THR A 152 -7.46 0.38 19.98
N ALA A 153 -6.78 -0.74 19.72
CA ALA A 153 -7.11 -2.03 20.33
C ALA A 153 -6.98 -1.99 21.86
N ALA A 154 -5.93 -1.36 22.39
CA ALA A 154 -5.77 -1.16 23.83
C ALA A 154 -6.86 -0.25 24.42
N GLY A 155 -7.36 0.72 23.66
CA GLY A 155 -8.49 1.56 24.04
C GLY A 155 -9.80 0.78 24.14
N PHE A 156 -10.04 -0.15 23.20
CA PHE A 156 -11.19 -1.06 23.26
C PHE A 156 -11.07 -2.12 24.35
N ALA A 157 -9.89 -2.68 24.59
CA ALA A 157 -9.69 -3.68 25.65
C ALA A 157 -9.87 -3.10 27.07
N ARG A 158 -9.79 -1.78 27.21
CA ARG A 158 -10.07 -1.05 28.46
C ARG A 158 -11.50 -0.52 28.52
N ALA A 159 -12.31 -0.74 27.46
CA ALA A 159 -13.69 -0.29 27.36
C ALA A 159 -14.58 -0.99 28.37
#